data_AF-A0AAD4HLR2-F1
#
_entry.id   AF-A0AAD4HLR2-F1
#
_cell.length_a   1.000
_cell.length_b   1.000
_cell.length_c   1.000
_cell.angle_alpha   90.00
_cell.angle_beta   90.00
_cell.angle_gamma   90.00
#
_symmetry.space_group_name_H-M   'P 1'
#
loop_
_entity.id
_entity.type
_entity.pdbx_description
1 polymer ?
#
loop_
_entity_poly.entity_id
_entity_poly.type
_entity_poly.pdbx_seq_one_letter_code
_entity_poly.pdbx_strand_id
1 'polypeptide(L)'
;MPTWTIISPCEKDYDHPMRMNIFRVMKTVYRMSDSSNEPSAVDEGKHIATLGYAMLQEKPGSPDLSSVVMHFRLCTQSVTQFVVTTSPMQFVDMARNICILIPPCKLTVSAMADIDEFVFMRSTSFRGLNNPVEECDLARRIWQQVQAKRYHRRLLQQEVIGDIIDFACYRTRSPRCSICDSNLIYCNGCQVASCESDNCPGSSEPPLARCGRHQKEVLCFPCFEERGCTAELEKCPECKSWCCTRDISSCNGHPIDIQLIPGLPGSKSVLPKLIVAYAKSARVHSPKRGCCMECELPGWRSCNSTLCWSKTICPECASGGVACLCQEVWACDLCAEYSPGVVIRCPRCDRPFCRSCSYIDECQDCHRAHLCYDCAEEESDVDDGVMMELPKFVASCGRCQAKVCDRCVSHSAFSCAGCSQRLCPSCRTSLCDDCKQWSGSDEESGTGGDTGADLDV
;
A
#
# COMPACT_ATOMS: atom_id res chain seq x y z
N MET A 1 -8.00 -11.68 32.72
CA MET A 1 -7.77 -10.35 32.13
C MET A 1 -8.16 -10.42 30.67
N PRO A 2 -8.97 -9.48 30.15
CA PRO A 2 -9.16 -9.39 28.70
C PRO A 2 -7.78 -9.24 28.03
N THR A 3 -7.54 -10.01 26.97
CA THR A 3 -6.27 -10.02 26.23
C THR A 3 -6.57 -10.00 24.74
N TRP A 4 -5.82 -9.18 24.01
CA TRP A 4 -5.96 -8.99 22.57
C TRP A 4 -4.63 -9.25 21.88
N THR A 5 -4.66 -10.02 20.79
CA THR A 5 -3.50 -10.12 19.91
C THR A 5 -3.54 -8.91 18.97
N ILE A 6 -2.52 -8.05 19.02
CA ILE A 6 -2.48 -6.82 18.22
C ILE A 6 -1.46 -6.91 17.09
N ILE A 7 -0.36 -7.64 17.33
CA ILE A 7 0.60 -8.02 16.29
C ILE A 7 0.60 -9.53 16.23
N SER A 8 0.26 -10.06 15.06
CA SER A 8 0.15 -11.49 14.78
C SER A 8 0.91 -11.81 13.50
N PRO A 9 1.55 -12.99 13.39
CA PRO A 9 2.17 -13.42 12.15
C PRO A 9 1.13 -13.83 11.10
N CYS A 10 -0.15 -13.94 11.47
CA CYS A 10 -1.25 -14.16 10.54
C CYS A 10 -1.75 -12.81 9.98
N GLU A 11 -1.96 -12.78 8.66
CA GLU A 11 -2.33 -11.60 7.85
C GLU A 11 -3.64 -10.87 8.23
N LYS A 12 -4.36 -11.30 9.26
CA LYS A 12 -5.72 -10.81 9.51
C LYS A 12 -5.79 -9.50 10.31
N ASP A 13 -4.67 -9.05 10.88
CA ASP A 13 -4.65 -7.92 11.84
C ASP A 13 -3.79 -6.72 11.35
N TYR A 14 -3.62 -6.52 10.04
CA TYR A 14 -2.86 -5.38 9.50
C TYR A 14 -3.44 -4.01 9.89
N ASP A 15 -4.75 -3.95 10.16
CA ASP A 15 -5.47 -2.68 10.31
C ASP A 15 -5.69 -2.25 11.77
N HIS A 16 -5.13 -2.95 12.77
CA HIS A 16 -5.35 -2.57 14.16
C HIS A 16 -4.63 -1.24 14.49
N PRO A 17 -5.33 -0.21 15.00
CA PRO A 17 -4.75 1.14 15.16
C PRO A 17 -3.57 1.22 16.14
N MET A 18 -3.52 0.32 17.13
CA MET A 18 -2.41 0.25 18.10
C MET A 18 -1.16 -0.48 17.60
N ARG A 19 -1.21 -1.08 16.40
CA ARG A 19 -0.11 -1.88 15.85
C ARG A 19 1.21 -1.11 15.84
N MET A 20 1.19 0.14 15.36
CA MET A 20 2.40 0.97 15.30
C MET A 20 2.94 1.36 16.69
N ASN A 21 2.08 1.74 17.63
CA ASN A 21 2.52 2.12 18.98
C ASN A 21 3.08 0.91 19.74
N ILE A 22 2.46 -0.26 19.62
CA ILE A 22 2.99 -1.50 20.20
C ILE A 22 4.30 -1.90 19.53
N PHE A 23 4.42 -1.75 18.20
CA PHE A 23 5.67 -1.99 17.48
C PHE A 23 6.81 -1.10 17.99
N ARG A 24 6.56 0.19 18.24
CA ARG A 24 7.58 1.11 18.80
C ARG A 24 8.07 0.67 20.18
N VAL A 25 7.15 0.26 21.05
CA VAL A 25 7.50 -0.28 22.38
C VAL A 25 8.29 -1.57 22.23
N MET A 26 7.83 -2.50 21.40
CA MET A 26 8.49 -3.76 21.11
C MET A 26 9.92 -3.54 20.58
N LYS A 27 10.09 -2.66 19.59
CA LYS A 27 11.39 -2.33 19.02
C LYS A 27 12.35 -1.78 20.07
N THR A 28 11.87 -0.94 20.98
CA THR A 28 12.67 -0.40 22.09
C THR A 28 13.09 -1.52 23.06
N VAL A 29 12.17 -2.42 23.44
CA VAL A 29 12.45 -3.52 24.36
C VAL A 29 13.48 -4.50 23.78
N TYR A 30 13.30 -4.92 22.52
CA TYR A 30 14.28 -5.80 21.85
C TYR A 30 15.62 -5.11 21.68
N ARG A 31 15.68 -3.85 21.24
CA ARG A 31 16.93 -3.10 21.14
C ARG A 31 17.73 -3.09 22.45
N MET A 32 17.04 -2.99 23.58
CA MET A 32 17.68 -2.96 24.90
C MET A 32 18.17 -4.32 25.40
N SER A 33 17.46 -5.41 25.07
CA SER A 33 17.67 -6.72 25.72
C SER A 33 18.19 -7.82 24.80
N ASP A 34 17.84 -7.73 23.53
CA ASP A 34 18.08 -8.74 22.50
C ASP A 34 18.08 -8.09 21.10
N SER A 35 19.11 -7.28 20.83
CA SER A 35 19.24 -6.52 19.57
C SER A 35 19.31 -7.41 18.33
N SER A 36 19.71 -8.67 18.48
CA SER A 36 19.74 -9.65 17.39
C SER A 36 18.34 -9.99 16.86
N ASN A 37 17.32 -9.82 17.70
CA ASN A 37 15.91 -10.04 17.37
C ASN A 37 15.12 -8.72 17.32
N GLU A 38 15.78 -7.57 17.16
CA GLU A 38 15.09 -6.29 16.97
C GLU A 38 14.21 -6.34 15.70
N PRO A 39 12.90 -6.06 15.81
CA PRO A 39 12.03 -6.07 14.64
C PRO A 39 12.41 -4.90 13.70
N SER A 40 12.67 -5.26 12.45
CA SER A 40 13.10 -4.36 11.38
C SER A 40 11.95 -3.50 10.84
N ALA A 41 10.75 -4.07 10.73
CA ALA A 41 9.54 -3.42 10.24
C ALA A 41 8.29 -3.90 10.98
N VAL A 42 7.24 -3.08 10.97
CA VAL A 42 5.95 -3.39 11.63
C VAL A 42 5.24 -4.62 11.05
N ASP A 43 5.56 -4.96 9.80
CA ASP A 43 4.99 -6.10 9.07
C ASP A 43 5.92 -7.31 9.05
N GLU A 44 6.99 -7.30 9.85
CA GLU A 44 7.85 -8.47 10.04
C GLU A 44 7.06 -9.59 10.75
N GLY A 45 6.76 -10.66 10.02
CA GLY A 45 5.99 -11.82 10.53
C GLY A 45 6.71 -12.70 11.56
N LYS A 46 7.80 -12.22 12.16
CA LYS A 46 8.57 -12.98 13.18
C LYS A 46 8.13 -12.71 14.60
N HIS A 47 7.41 -11.62 14.86
CA HIS A 47 7.07 -11.19 16.21
C HIS A 47 5.57 -11.25 16.47
N ILE A 48 5.22 -11.54 17.71
CA ILE A 48 3.84 -11.57 18.19
C ILE A 48 3.76 -10.65 19.40
N ALA A 49 2.78 -9.75 19.39
CA ALA A 49 2.49 -8.87 20.52
C ALA A 49 1.03 -8.99 20.93
N THR A 50 0.81 -9.26 22.22
CA THR A 50 -0.53 -9.25 22.82
C THR A 50 -0.62 -8.15 23.86
N LEU A 51 -1.76 -7.47 23.91
CA LEU A 51 -2.09 -6.41 24.84
C LEU A 51 -3.18 -6.91 25.80
N GLY A 52 -2.87 -6.95 27.09
CA GLY A 52 -3.80 -7.28 28.16
C GLY A 52 -3.94 -6.11 29.14
N TYR A 53 -5.06 -6.06 29.86
CA TYR A 53 -5.28 -5.04 30.88
C TYR A 53 -6.17 -5.56 32.01
N ALA A 54 -6.06 -4.94 33.18
CA ALA A 54 -6.94 -5.16 34.31
C ALA A 54 -7.61 -3.84 34.74
N MET A 55 -8.86 -3.95 35.18
CA MET A 55 -9.62 -2.86 35.77
C MET A 55 -9.85 -3.19 37.25
N LEU A 56 -9.56 -2.24 38.14
CA LEU A 56 -9.99 -2.30 39.53
C LEU A 56 -11.39 -1.68 39.61
N GLN A 57 -12.33 -2.42 40.18
CA GLN A 57 -13.68 -1.93 40.46
C GLN A 57 -13.93 -1.98 41.97
N GLU A 58 -13.14 -1.20 42.71
CA GLU A 58 -13.24 -1.15 44.17
C GLU A 58 -14.44 -0.31 44.67
N LYS A 59 -15.00 0.57 43.81
CA LYS A 59 -16.13 1.44 44.16
C LYS A 59 -17.18 1.48 43.04
N PRO A 60 -18.47 1.66 43.37
CA PRO A 60 -19.50 1.98 42.38
C PRO A 60 -19.18 3.35 41.75
N GLY A 61 -18.58 3.32 40.55
CA GLY A 61 -18.04 4.48 39.85
C GLY A 61 -17.38 4.09 38.53
N SER A 62 -16.68 5.03 37.90
CA SER A 62 -15.88 4.75 36.71
C SER A 62 -14.80 3.71 37.04
N PRO A 63 -14.63 2.65 36.22
CA PRO A 63 -13.61 1.64 36.48
C PRO A 63 -12.22 2.27 36.34
N ASP A 64 -11.36 2.03 37.32
CA ASP A 64 -9.97 2.52 37.30
C ASP A 64 -9.09 1.49 36.59
N LEU A 65 -8.30 1.97 35.62
CA LEU A 65 -7.34 1.12 34.90
C LEU A 65 -6.19 0.80 35.85
N SER A 66 -6.12 -0.44 36.33
CA SER A 66 -5.16 -0.85 37.35
C SER A 66 -3.81 -1.20 36.76
N SER A 67 -3.81 -1.83 35.59
CA SER A 67 -2.59 -2.20 34.88
C SER A 67 -2.85 -2.45 33.40
N VAL A 68 -1.91 -2.03 32.58
CA VAL A 68 -1.79 -2.43 31.17
C VAL A 68 -0.51 -3.25 31.03
N VAL A 69 -0.63 -4.41 30.39
CA VAL A 69 0.44 -5.39 30.23
C VAL A 69 0.56 -5.75 28.76
N MET A 70 1.76 -5.68 28.20
CA MET A 70 2.04 -6.20 26.85
C MET A 70 2.95 -7.42 26.95
N HIS A 71 2.63 -8.46 26.19
CA HIS A 71 3.48 -9.64 26.06
C HIS A 71 4.07 -9.69 24.66
N PHE A 72 5.40 -9.79 24.57
CA PHE A 72 6.12 -9.95 23.32
C PHE A 72 6.76 -11.33 23.25
N ARG A 73 6.67 -11.99 22.09
CA ARG A 73 7.36 -13.25 21.79
C ARG A 73 7.70 -13.36 20.31
N LEU A 74 8.64 -14.24 19.99
CA LEU A 74 8.86 -14.67 18.61
C LEU A 74 7.79 -15.67 18.17
N CYS A 75 7.47 -15.71 16.89
CA CYS A 75 6.50 -16.66 16.33
C CYS A 75 6.96 -18.12 16.47
N THR A 76 8.28 -18.34 16.54
CA THR A 76 8.91 -19.64 16.77
C THR A 76 8.88 -20.07 18.25
N GLN A 77 8.56 -19.16 19.17
CA GLN A 77 8.53 -19.42 20.61
C GLN A 77 7.09 -19.63 21.08
N SER A 78 6.86 -20.64 21.91
CA SER A 78 5.57 -20.89 22.56
C SER A 78 5.35 -20.06 23.83
N VAL A 79 6.42 -19.46 24.38
CA VAL A 79 6.41 -18.74 25.66
C VAL A 79 6.67 -17.25 25.43
N THR A 80 6.06 -16.40 26.25
CA THR A 80 6.34 -14.96 26.30
C THR A 80 7.80 -14.69 26.67
N GLN A 81 8.51 -13.92 25.84
CA GLN A 81 9.89 -13.51 26.12
C GLN A 81 9.93 -12.26 27.00
N PHE A 82 9.10 -11.26 26.70
CA PHE A 82 9.06 -10.00 27.44
C PHE A 82 7.65 -9.65 27.92
N VAL A 83 7.55 -9.17 29.16
CA VAL A 83 6.31 -8.62 29.75
C VAL A 83 6.53 -7.16 30.08
N VAL A 84 5.80 -6.25 29.44
CA VAL A 84 5.92 -4.80 29.64
C VAL A 84 4.75 -4.28 30.46
N THR A 85 5.01 -3.46 31.47
CA THR A 85 4.00 -2.74 32.26
C THR A 85 4.08 -1.24 32.03
N THR A 86 2.94 -0.54 32.01
CA THR A 86 2.91 0.91 31.77
C THR A 86 3.11 1.76 33.02
N SER A 87 2.81 1.23 34.21
CA SER A 87 2.98 1.92 35.49
C SER A 87 3.49 0.97 36.60
N PRO A 88 4.76 1.07 37.05
CA PRO A 88 5.82 1.88 36.44
C PRO A 88 6.19 1.37 35.03
N MET A 89 6.78 2.24 34.21
CA MET A 89 7.21 1.91 32.85
C MET A 89 8.47 1.04 32.89
N GLN A 90 8.27 -0.28 32.82
CA GLN A 90 9.33 -1.28 32.93
C GLN A 90 8.96 -2.53 32.14
N PHE A 91 9.93 -3.42 31.93
CA PHE A 91 9.66 -4.75 31.39
C PHE A 91 10.43 -5.84 32.12
N VAL A 92 9.88 -7.05 32.09
CA VAL A 92 10.48 -8.27 32.62
C VAL A 92 10.92 -9.13 31.45
N ASP A 93 12.22 -9.44 31.39
CA ASP A 93 12.76 -10.50 30.53
C ASP A 93 12.52 -11.84 31.23
N MET A 94 11.59 -12.63 30.67
CA MET A 94 11.15 -13.89 31.27
C MET A 94 12.21 -14.99 31.16
N ALA A 95 13.11 -14.92 30.18
CA ALA A 95 14.18 -15.90 30.03
C ALA A 95 15.27 -15.70 31.10
N ARG A 96 15.55 -14.44 31.45
CA ARG A 96 16.55 -14.08 32.46
C ARG A 96 15.96 -13.81 33.85
N ASN A 97 14.63 -13.69 33.95
CA ASN A 97 13.89 -13.27 35.14
C ASN A 97 14.43 -11.96 35.74
N ILE A 98 14.70 -10.96 34.88
CA ILE A 98 15.21 -9.64 35.29
C ILE A 98 14.19 -8.55 34.94
N CYS A 99 14.04 -7.58 35.83
CA CYS A 99 13.21 -6.40 35.61
C CYS A 99 14.09 -5.22 35.20
N ILE A 100 13.75 -4.57 34.08
CA ILE A 100 14.51 -3.47 33.50
C ILE A 100 13.59 -2.26 33.34
N LEU A 101 14.02 -1.10 33.83
CA LEU A 101 13.32 0.17 33.63
C LEU A 101 13.52 0.63 32.19
N ILE A 102 12.44 1.03 31.51
CA ILE A 102 12.56 1.58 30.16
C ILE A 102 12.97 3.05 30.30
N PRO A 103 14.09 3.49 29.69
CA PRO A 103 14.49 4.88 29.71
C PRO A 103 13.38 5.76 29.15
N PRO A 104 13.07 6.91 29.76
CA PRO A 104 12.06 7.83 29.29
C PRO A 104 12.55 8.54 28.02
N CYS A 105 12.47 7.87 26.88
CA CYS A 105 12.66 8.51 25.59
C CYS A 105 11.31 9.01 25.06
N LYS A 106 11.32 10.17 24.38
CA LYS A 106 10.10 10.85 23.92
C LYS A 106 9.17 9.93 23.12
N LEU A 107 9.74 9.07 22.27
CA LEU A 107 8.98 8.16 21.41
C LEU A 107 8.23 7.09 22.23
N THR A 108 8.93 6.36 23.10
CA THR A 108 8.31 5.27 23.87
C THR A 108 7.36 5.83 24.93
N VAL A 109 7.68 6.95 25.56
CA VAL A 109 6.75 7.62 26.51
C VAL A 109 5.46 8.03 25.81
N SER A 110 5.55 8.62 24.62
CA SER A 110 4.36 8.94 23.82
C SER A 110 3.59 7.67 23.46
N ALA A 111 4.25 6.63 22.94
CA ALA A 111 3.60 5.39 22.56
C ALA A 111 2.88 4.69 23.74
N MET A 112 3.46 4.72 24.94
CA MET A 112 2.82 4.18 26.15
C MET A 112 1.59 4.99 26.55
N ALA A 113 1.69 6.33 26.57
CA ALA A 113 0.56 7.19 26.86
C ALA A 113 -0.60 7.00 25.85
N ASP A 114 -0.27 6.74 24.58
CA ASP A 114 -1.24 6.39 23.54
C ASP A 114 -1.98 5.09 23.85
N ILE A 115 -1.22 4.06 24.24
CA ILE A 115 -1.76 2.75 24.59
C ILE A 115 -2.64 2.85 25.83
N ASP A 116 -2.20 3.55 26.88
CA ASP A 116 -2.97 3.73 28.12
C ASP A 116 -4.29 4.48 27.85
N GLU A 117 -4.26 5.59 27.09
CA GLU A 117 -5.47 6.34 26.77
C GLU A 117 -6.44 5.54 25.88
N PHE A 118 -5.91 4.76 24.92
CA PHE A 118 -6.71 3.84 24.12
C PHE A 118 -7.37 2.76 24.98
N VAL A 119 -6.60 2.08 25.84
CA VAL A 119 -7.11 1.02 26.72
C VAL A 119 -8.16 1.57 27.69
N PHE A 120 -7.93 2.77 28.25
CA PHE A 120 -8.91 3.43 29.11
C PHE A 120 -10.22 3.71 28.37
N MET A 121 -10.16 4.35 27.20
CA MET A 121 -11.36 4.64 26.40
C MET A 121 -12.07 3.37 25.94
N ARG A 122 -11.32 2.31 25.65
CA ARG A 122 -11.89 1.01 25.30
C ARG A 122 -12.56 0.33 26.48
N SER A 123 -11.96 0.37 27.67
CA SER A 123 -12.53 -0.24 28.87
C SER A 123 -13.88 0.35 29.27
N THR A 124 -14.11 1.62 28.92
CA THR A 124 -15.36 2.35 29.14
C THR A 124 -16.36 2.20 27.98
N SER A 125 -15.88 1.80 26.79
CA SER A 125 -16.68 1.63 25.58
C SER A 125 -17.15 0.18 25.41
N PHE A 126 -18.42 -0.09 25.76
CA PHE A 126 -19.24 -1.27 25.44
C PHE A 126 -18.61 -2.68 25.65
N ARG A 127 -19.18 -3.46 26.59
CA ARG A 127 -18.79 -4.87 26.81
C ARG A 127 -19.56 -5.79 25.85
N GLY A 128 -18.86 -6.67 25.12
CA GLY A 128 -19.48 -7.90 24.57
C GLY A 128 -19.42 -8.14 23.07
N LEU A 129 -18.40 -7.67 22.35
CA LEU A 129 -18.19 -8.11 20.97
C LEU A 129 -17.46 -9.46 20.95
N ASN A 130 -18.04 -10.45 20.27
CA ASN A 130 -17.43 -11.78 20.06
C ASN A 130 -16.81 -11.92 18.66
N ASN A 131 -16.91 -10.90 17.80
CA ASN A 131 -16.45 -10.94 16.41
C ASN A 131 -15.16 -10.10 16.23
N PRO A 132 -14.04 -10.71 15.77
CA PRO A 132 -12.78 -9.99 15.54
C PRO A 132 -12.89 -8.81 14.55
N VAL A 133 -13.76 -8.90 13.54
CA VAL A 133 -13.92 -7.81 12.55
C VAL A 133 -14.56 -6.58 13.21
N GLU A 134 -15.61 -6.81 13.99
CA GLU A 134 -16.28 -5.74 14.76
C GLU A 134 -15.35 -5.13 15.81
N GLU A 135 -14.45 -5.95 16.36
CA GLU A 135 -13.43 -5.51 17.32
C GLU A 135 -12.42 -4.54 16.70
N CYS A 136 -11.93 -4.82 15.48
CA CYS A 136 -11.04 -3.93 14.74
C CYS A 136 -11.73 -2.61 14.39
N ASP A 137 -12.99 -2.65 13.93
CA ASP A 137 -13.76 -1.44 13.62
C ASP A 137 -14.07 -0.61 14.87
N LEU A 138 -14.36 -1.27 16.01
CA LEU A 138 -14.50 -0.60 17.30
C LEU A 138 -13.17 0.05 17.74
N ALA A 139 -12.06 -0.68 17.65
CA ALA A 139 -10.74 -0.16 17.97
C ALA A 139 -10.42 1.08 17.12
N ARG A 140 -10.68 1.04 15.81
CA ARG A 140 -10.47 2.19 14.91
C ARG A 140 -11.29 3.41 15.35
N ARG A 141 -12.57 3.22 15.68
CA ARG A 141 -13.45 4.31 16.16
C ARG A 141 -12.97 4.90 17.49
N ILE A 142 -12.62 4.05 18.47
CA ILE A 142 -12.08 4.50 19.75
C ILE A 142 -10.80 5.30 19.53
N TRP A 143 -9.91 4.81 18.67
CA TRP A 143 -8.65 5.48 18.41
C TRP A 143 -8.83 6.83 17.71
N GLN A 144 -9.73 6.93 16.75
CA GLN A 144 -10.10 8.20 16.14
C GLN A 144 -10.61 9.21 17.18
N GLN A 145 -11.40 8.77 18.16
CA GLN A 145 -11.85 9.62 19.27
C GLN A 145 -10.69 10.07 20.18
N VAL A 146 -9.77 9.17 20.53
CA VAL A 146 -8.56 9.52 21.30
C VAL A 146 -7.74 10.59 20.57
N GLN A 147 -7.54 10.41 19.26
CA GLN A 147 -6.78 11.34 18.43
C GLN A 147 -7.49 12.70 18.29
N ALA A 148 -8.81 12.71 18.11
CA ALA A 148 -9.59 13.95 18.10
C ALA A 148 -9.51 14.69 19.44
N LYS A 149 -9.63 13.98 20.57
CA LYS A 149 -9.51 14.55 21.92
C LYS A 149 -8.13 15.17 22.15
N ARG A 150 -7.06 14.51 21.70
CA ARG A 150 -5.69 15.01 21.80
C ARG A 150 -5.45 16.20 20.89
N TYR A 151 -5.95 16.13 19.66
CA TYR A 151 -5.94 17.26 18.76
C TYR A 151 -6.58 18.49 19.42
N HIS A 152 -7.78 18.35 19.99
CA HIS A 152 -8.43 19.44 20.74
C HIS A 152 -7.64 19.88 21.97
N ARG A 153 -7.06 18.96 22.74
CA ARG A 153 -6.20 19.31 23.89
C ARG A 153 -5.00 20.16 23.46
N ARG A 154 -4.37 19.83 22.33
CA ARG A 154 -3.27 20.63 21.75
C ARG A 154 -3.75 22.04 21.38
N LEU A 155 -4.92 22.16 20.76
CA LEU A 155 -5.50 23.46 20.41
C LEU A 155 -5.82 24.31 21.65
N LEU A 156 -6.39 23.70 22.70
CA LEU A 156 -6.71 24.39 23.96
C LEU A 156 -5.45 24.83 24.71
N GLN A 157 -4.39 24.02 24.69
CA GLN A 157 -3.10 24.37 25.29
C GLN A 157 -2.35 25.49 24.56
N GLN A 158 -2.73 25.79 23.31
CA GLN A 158 -2.16 26.89 22.51
C GLN A 158 -2.88 28.24 22.70
N GLU A 159 -3.78 28.37 23.70
CA GLU A 159 -4.43 29.63 24.13
C GLU A 159 -5.29 30.36 23.06
N VAL A 160 -5.90 29.67 22.09
CA VAL A 160 -6.72 30.37 21.06
C VAL A 160 -8.23 30.33 21.31
N ILE A 161 -8.79 29.41 22.10
CA ILE A 161 -10.25 29.33 22.25
C ILE A 161 -10.65 29.00 23.70
N GLY A 162 -11.01 30.04 24.44
CA GLY A 162 -11.82 29.91 25.64
C GLY A 162 -13.27 29.76 25.24
N ASP A 163 -13.71 28.54 24.93
CA ASP A 163 -15.09 28.06 25.12
C ASP A 163 -15.20 26.56 24.82
N ILE A 164 -16.07 25.90 25.57
CA ILE A 164 -16.23 24.44 25.66
C ILE A 164 -16.70 23.86 24.32
N ILE A 165 -15.83 23.11 23.64
CA ILE A 165 -16.22 22.33 22.46
C ILE A 165 -16.99 21.09 22.92
N ASP A 166 -18.27 20.98 22.53
CA ASP A 166 -19.10 19.81 22.80
C ASP A 166 -18.66 18.61 21.92
N PHE A 167 -18.17 17.56 22.57
CA PHE A 167 -17.58 16.37 21.94
C PHE A 167 -18.62 15.38 21.38
N ALA A 168 -19.92 15.65 21.49
CA ALA A 168 -20.96 14.70 21.09
C ALA A 168 -21.15 14.51 19.55
N CYS A 169 -20.59 15.38 18.71
CA CYS A 169 -20.91 15.45 17.27
C CYS A 169 -20.09 14.56 16.30
N TYR A 170 -19.19 13.71 16.78
CA TYR A 170 -18.26 12.93 15.92
C TYR A 170 -18.85 11.76 15.12
N ARG A 171 -20.18 11.63 14.98
CA ARG A 171 -20.77 10.34 14.59
C ARG A 171 -20.92 10.03 13.10
N THR A 172 -20.84 10.95 12.13
CA THR A 172 -21.19 10.56 10.73
C THR A 172 -20.59 11.36 9.56
N ARG A 173 -19.72 12.36 9.78
CA ARG A 173 -19.07 13.10 8.67
C ARG A 173 -17.55 13.10 8.81
N SER A 174 -16.85 13.20 7.68
CA SER A 174 -15.40 13.41 7.66
C SER A 174 -15.05 14.52 8.67
N PRO A 175 -14.21 14.23 9.66
CA PRO A 175 -13.99 15.13 10.77
C PRO A 175 -13.34 16.41 10.24
N ARG A 176 -13.91 17.55 10.61
CA ARG A 176 -13.45 18.89 10.20
C ARG A 176 -12.69 19.54 11.34
N CYS A 177 -11.73 20.38 10.98
CA CYS A 177 -10.97 21.20 11.89
C CYS A 177 -11.91 22.22 12.55
N SER A 178 -11.98 22.22 13.88
CA SER A 178 -12.81 23.16 14.63
C SER A 178 -12.37 24.62 14.52
N ILE A 179 -11.16 24.89 14.01
CA ILE A 179 -10.62 26.25 13.86
C ILE A 179 -11.00 26.86 12.52
N CYS A 180 -10.81 26.13 11.42
CA CYS A 180 -10.95 26.67 10.07
C CYS A 180 -11.91 25.88 9.16
N ASP A 181 -12.64 24.91 9.73
CA ASP A 181 -13.58 24.01 9.04
C ASP A 181 -12.99 23.22 7.85
N SER A 182 -11.66 23.24 7.68
CA SER A 182 -10.95 22.40 6.71
C SER A 182 -11.00 20.93 7.13
N ASN A 183 -10.75 19.99 6.21
CA ASN A 183 -10.76 18.57 6.57
C ASN A 183 -9.61 18.26 7.55
N LEU A 184 -9.84 17.29 8.44
CA LEU A 184 -8.76 16.64 9.16
C LEU A 184 -8.22 15.48 8.32
N ILE A 185 -6.91 15.44 8.21
CA ILE A 185 -6.15 14.34 7.62
C ILE A 185 -5.49 13.53 8.74
N TYR A 186 -5.33 12.23 8.52
CA TYR A 186 -4.83 11.27 9.51
C TYR A 186 -3.58 10.58 8.97
N CYS A 187 -2.54 10.49 9.78
CA CYS A 187 -1.39 9.65 9.47
C CYS A 187 -1.79 8.17 9.41
N ASN A 188 -1.54 7.44 8.33
CA ASN A 188 -1.87 6.02 8.23
C ASN A 188 -1.11 5.17 9.26
N GLY A 189 0.11 5.57 9.63
CA GLY A 189 0.94 4.86 10.60
C GLY A 189 0.47 5.01 12.04
N CYS A 190 0.39 6.25 12.54
CA CYS A 190 0.03 6.52 13.95
C CYS A 190 -1.37 7.11 14.15
N GLN A 191 -2.08 7.42 13.07
CA GLN A 191 -3.41 8.06 13.04
C GLN A 191 -3.47 9.41 13.76
N VAL A 192 -2.33 10.08 13.94
CA VAL A 192 -2.31 11.47 14.37
C VAL A 192 -3.10 12.31 13.38
N ALA A 193 -4.08 13.05 13.90
CA ALA A 193 -4.88 14.00 13.15
C ALA A 193 -4.12 15.33 12.99
N SER A 194 -4.23 15.91 11.81
CA SER A 194 -3.76 17.25 11.46
C SER A 194 -4.83 17.95 10.64
N CYS A 195 -4.95 19.27 10.80
CA CYS A 195 -5.66 20.08 9.82
C CYS A 195 -4.96 19.99 8.46
N GLU A 196 -5.75 19.90 7.39
CA GLU A 196 -5.26 19.90 6.00
C GLU A 196 -4.74 21.29 5.56
N SER A 197 -5.21 22.36 6.19
CA SER A 197 -4.72 23.71 5.92
C SER A 197 -3.41 23.98 6.64
N ASP A 198 -2.32 24.17 5.89
CA ASP A 198 -0.97 24.45 6.40
C ASP A 198 -0.87 25.73 7.24
N ASN A 199 -1.81 26.67 7.04
CA ASN A 199 -1.87 27.92 7.79
C ASN A 199 -2.75 27.82 9.05
N CYS A 200 -3.39 26.69 9.29
CA CYS A 200 -4.20 26.51 10.47
C CYS A 200 -3.31 26.16 11.67
N PRO A 201 -3.51 26.77 12.85
CA PRO A 201 -2.83 26.35 14.09
C PRO A 201 -3.04 24.85 14.43
N GLY A 202 -4.09 24.25 13.86
CA GLY A 202 -4.36 22.82 13.92
C GLY A 202 -3.54 21.94 12.97
N SER A 203 -2.67 22.50 12.13
CA SER A 203 -1.69 21.68 11.41
C SER A 203 -0.73 21.06 12.42
N SER A 204 -0.51 19.75 12.38
CA SER A 204 0.32 19.07 13.37
C SER A 204 1.80 19.40 13.19
N GLU A 205 2.50 19.54 14.31
CA GLU A 205 3.95 19.30 14.37
C GLU A 205 4.19 17.88 14.92
N PRO A 206 4.93 17.02 14.20
CA PRO A 206 5.53 17.25 12.89
C PRO A 206 4.48 17.23 11.75
N PRO A 207 4.77 17.87 10.60
CA PRO A 207 3.83 17.96 9.49
C PRO A 207 3.44 16.57 8.96
N LEU A 208 2.31 16.47 8.29
CA LEU A 208 1.95 15.25 7.55
C LEU A 208 2.47 15.35 6.12
N ALA A 209 3.23 14.36 5.68
CA ALA A 209 3.57 14.15 4.29
C ALA A 209 2.41 13.41 3.61
N ARG A 210 1.93 13.94 2.48
CA ARG A 210 0.85 13.35 1.68
C ARG A 210 1.30 13.22 0.24
N CYS A 211 1.10 12.04 -0.35
CA CYS A 211 1.29 11.87 -1.79
C CYS A 211 0.30 12.76 -2.56
N GLY A 212 0.81 13.59 -3.48
CA GLY A 212 -0.05 14.43 -4.33
C GLY A 212 -1.01 13.64 -5.22
N ARG A 213 -0.69 12.38 -5.56
CA ARG A 213 -1.53 11.48 -6.35
C ARG A 213 -2.37 10.53 -5.47
N HIS A 214 -1.74 9.90 -4.50
CA HIS A 214 -2.41 9.01 -3.55
C HIS A 214 -2.89 9.79 -2.33
N GLN A 215 -4.03 10.44 -2.47
CA GLN A 215 -4.64 11.20 -1.39
C GLN A 215 -4.89 10.42 -0.09
N LYS A 216 -4.93 9.09 -0.17
CA LYS A 216 -5.09 8.17 0.96
C LYS A 216 -3.76 7.87 1.66
N GLU A 217 -2.61 8.16 1.06
CA GLU A 217 -1.29 7.91 1.64
C GLU A 217 -0.79 9.15 2.35
N VAL A 218 -1.08 9.22 3.66
CA VAL A 218 -0.67 10.30 4.54
C VAL A 218 0.18 9.70 5.66
N LEU A 219 1.39 10.19 5.89
CA LEU A 219 2.26 9.76 6.99
C LEU A 219 2.83 10.99 7.69
N CYS A 220 2.92 10.98 9.03
CA CYS A 220 3.72 11.97 9.74
C CYS A 220 5.21 11.65 9.56
N PHE A 221 6.08 12.67 9.63
CA PHE A 221 7.53 12.49 9.46
C PHE A 221 8.12 11.34 10.31
N PRO A 222 7.80 11.19 11.62
CA PRO A 222 8.29 10.08 12.41
C PRO A 222 7.84 8.70 11.88
N CYS A 223 6.57 8.56 11.47
CA CYS A 223 6.09 7.31 10.88
C CYS A 223 6.74 7.03 9.51
N PHE A 224 7.04 8.10 8.77
CA PHE A 224 7.72 8.02 7.48
C PHE A 224 9.17 7.51 7.68
N GLU A 225 9.92 8.11 8.60
CA GLU A 225 11.29 7.68 8.94
C GLU A 225 11.34 6.24 9.49
N GLU A 226 10.37 5.85 10.32
CA GLU A 226 10.30 4.52 10.92
C GLU A 226 10.00 3.40 9.92
N ARG A 227 9.30 3.68 8.82
CA ARG A 227 9.05 2.70 7.75
C ARG A 227 10.30 2.44 6.88
N GLY A 228 11.35 3.25 6.99
CA GLY A 228 12.58 3.11 6.20
C GLY A 228 12.32 3.13 4.69
N CYS A 229 13.14 2.40 3.92
CA CYS A 229 13.08 2.34 2.45
C CYS A 229 11.76 1.75 1.89
N THR A 230 10.86 1.25 2.75
CA THR A 230 9.53 0.78 2.33
C THR A 230 8.48 1.90 2.32
N ALA A 231 8.79 3.05 2.93
CA ALA A 231 7.98 4.24 2.76
C ALA A 231 8.20 4.76 1.34
N GLU A 232 7.30 4.35 0.43
CA GLU A 232 7.27 4.81 -0.95
C GLU A 232 6.91 6.30 -1.03
N LEU A 233 7.48 7.24 -0.27
CA LEU A 233 7.29 8.68 -0.48
C LEU A 233 8.64 9.38 -0.59
N GLU A 234 8.82 10.16 -1.64
CA GLU A 234 10.01 10.96 -1.89
C GLU A 234 9.62 12.40 -2.19
N LYS A 235 10.47 13.35 -1.82
CA LYS A 235 10.28 14.75 -2.25
C LYS A 235 10.70 14.87 -3.71
N CYS A 236 9.77 15.34 -4.54
CA CYS A 236 10.11 15.76 -5.90
C CYS A 236 11.26 16.79 -5.83
N PRO A 237 12.38 16.59 -6.55
CA PRO A 237 13.52 17.49 -6.48
C PRO A 237 13.18 18.89 -6.99
N GLU A 238 12.19 19.00 -7.88
CA GLU A 238 11.78 20.24 -8.53
C GLU A 238 10.75 21.01 -7.70
N CYS A 239 9.56 20.45 -7.43
CA CYS A 239 8.48 21.16 -6.71
C CYS A 239 8.44 20.93 -5.20
N LYS A 240 9.31 20.07 -4.65
CA LYS A 240 9.38 19.71 -3.22
C LYS A 240 8.13 19.01 -2.66
N SER A 241 7.14 18.68 -3.49
CA SER A 241 5.98 17.87 -3.12
C SER A 241 6.40 16.46 -2.71
N TRP A 242 5.70 15.88 -1.74
CA TRP A 242 5.78 14.45 -1.46
C TRP A 242 5.03 13.67 -2.55
N CYS A 243 5.71 12.76 -3.21
CA CYS A 243 5.18 11.86 -4.24
C CYS A 243 5.54 10.44 -3.89
N CYS A 244 4.72 9.46 -4.28
CA CYS A 244 5.14 8.10 -4.02
C CYS A 244 6.37 7.72 -4.85
N THR A 245 7.26 6.83 -4.40
CA THR A 245 8.47 6.46 -5.16
C THR A 245 8.11 5.93 -6.56
N ARG A 246 6.96 5.26 -6.70
CA ARG A 246 6.44 4.83 -8.02
C ARG A 246 6.01 6.00 -8.90
N ASP A 247 5.59 7.10 -8.29
CA ASP A 247 5.04 8.28 -8.95
C ASP A 247 5.99 9.48 -8.98
N ILE A 248 7.16 9.45 -8.35
CA ILE A 248 8.05 10.61 -8.33
C ILE A 248 8.54 10.96 -9.73
N SER A 249 8.74 9.94 -10.57
CA SER A 249 8.99 10.05 -12.00
C SER A 249 7.81 10.66 -12.75
N SER A 250 6.64 10.74 -12.15
CA SER A 250 5.39 11.24 -12.74
C SER A 250 4.78 12.42 -11.97
N CYS A 251 5.59 13.09 -11.13
CA CYS A 251 5.13 14.26 -10.39
C CYS A 251 4.56 15.30 -11.37
N ASN A 252 3.32 15.75 -11.11
CA ASN A 252 2.64 16.72 -11.97
C ASN A 252 3.00 18.18 -11.64
N GLY A 253 3.90 18.40 -10.68
CA GLY A 253 4.13 19.70 -10.04
C GLY A 253 2.93 20.16 -9.19
N HIS A 254 3.14 21.13 -8.32
CA HIS A 254 2.03 21.85 -7.69
C HIS A 254 1.51 22.94 -8.65
N PRO A 255 0.20 23.28 -8.60
CA PRO A 255 -0.32 24.46 -9.26
C PRO A 255 0.54 25.67 -8.88
N ILE A 256 0.98 26.44 -9.88
CA ILE A 256 1.56 27.75 -9.58
C ILE A 256 0.40 28.65 -9.18
N ASP A 257 0.46 29.25 -8.00
CA ASP A 257 -0.38 30.40 -7.68
C ASP A 257 0.03 31.55 -8.60
N ILE A 258 -0.57 31.59 -9.78
CA ILE A 258 -0.44 32.73 -10.68
C ILE A 258 -1.23 33.85 -10.02
N GLN A 259 -0.51 34.79 -9.40
CA GLN A 259 -1.11 36.08 -9.04
C GLN A 259 -1.70 36.66 -10.32
N LEU A 260 -3.03 36.82 -10.34
CA LEU A 260 -3.74 37.44 -11.45
C LEU A 260 -3.09 38.79 -11.72
N ILE A 261 -2.42 38.92 -12.87
CA ILE A 261 -1.80 40.19 -13.27
C ILE A 261 -2.94 41.21 -13.30
N PRO A 262 -2.85 42.32 -12.55
CA PRO A 262 -3.85 43.37 -12.58
C PRO A 262 -4.07 43.80 -14.02
N GLY A 263 -5.33 43.75 -14.47
CA GLY A 263 -5.69 43.88 -15.88
C GLY A 263 -5.03 45.11 -16.52
N LEU A 264 -4.17 44.87 -17.51
CA LEU A 264 -3.55 45.94 -18.29
C LEU A 264 -4.66 46.69 -19.05
N PRO A 265 -4.78 48.02 -18.83
CA PRO A 265 -5.81 48.82 -19.49
C PRO A 265 -5.60 48.77 -21.00
N GLY A 266 -6.61 48.29 -21.73
CA GLY A 266 -6.61 48.19 -23.20
C GLY A 266 -6.53 46.77 -23.78
N SER A 267 -6.38 45.73 -22.95
CA SER A 267 -6.44 44.35 -23.45
C SER A 267 -7.89 43.93 -23.78
N LYS A 268 -8.16 43.67 -25.06
CA LYS A 268 -9.44 43.11 -25.52
C LYS A 268 -9.61 41.70 -24.95
N SER A 269 -10.36 41.61 -23.85
CA SER A 269 -11.00 40.43 -23.27
C SER A 269 -10.41 39.07 -23.67
N VAL A 270 -9.29 38.68 -23.06
CA VAL A 270 -9.00 37.24 -22.94
C VAL A 270 -10.14 36.65 -22.11
N LEU A 271 -10.85 35.67 -22.66
CA LEU A 271 -12.02 35.06 -22.00
C LEU A 271 -11.60 34.63 -20.58
N PRO A 272 -12.27 35.08 -19.51
CA PRO A 272 -11.90 34.71 -18.12
C PRO A 272 -11.79 33.20 -17.91
N LYS A 273 -12.55 32.41 -18.67
CA LYS A 273 -12.48 30.94 -18.69
C LYS A 273 -11.12 30.39 -19.12
N LEU A 274 -10.45 31.04 -20.08
CA LEU A 274 -9.13 30.64 -20.56
C LEU A 274 -8.04 30.93 -19.52
N ILE A 275 -8.12 32.06 -18.82
CA ILE A 275 -7.18 32.39 -17.74
C ILE A 275 -7.35 31.44 -16.56
N VAL A 276 -8.58 31.12 -16.18
CA VAL A 276 -8.86 30.14 -15.13
C VAL A 276 -8.40 28.74 -15.54
N ALA A 277 -8.61 28.32 -16.80
CA ALA A 277 -8.11 27.06 -17.31
C ALA A 277 -6.57 27.02 -17.34
N TYR A 278 -5.92 28.12 -17.76
CA TYR A 278 -4.46 28.24 -17.80
C TYR A 278 -3.85 28.22 -16.40
N ALA A 279 -4.39 29.01 -15.46
CA ALA A 279 -3.95 29.00 -14.06
C ALA A 279 -4.15 27.63 -13.41
N LYS A 280 -5.25 26.93 -13.73
CA LYS A 280 -5.47 25.53 -13.29
C LYS A 280 -4.47 24.55 -13.91
N SER A 281 -3.89 24.87 -15.07
CA SER A 281 -2.97 24.02 -15.82
C SER A 281 -1.50 24.36 -15.59
N ALA A 282 -1.19 25.56 -15.12
CA ALA A 282 0.15 25.98 -14.80
C ALA A 282 0.69 25.24 -13.59
N ARG A 283 1.89 24.69 -13.71
CA ARG A 283 2.55 23.84 -12.73
C ARG A 283 4.01 24.28 -12.58
N VAL A 284 4.56 24.17 -11.36
CA VAL A 284 5.93 24.59 -11.01
C VAL A 284 6.98 23.99 -11.95
N HIS A 285 6.72 22.78 -12.43
CA HIS A 285 7.38 22.18 -13.57
C HIS A 285 6.34 21.50 -14.46
N SER A 286 6.68 21.26 -15.72
CA SER A 286 5.87 20.42 -16.60
C SER A 286 5.62 19.07 -15.91
N PRO A 287 4.38 18.54 -15.93
CA PRO A 287 4.14 17.19 -15.47
C PRO A 287 5.13 16.25 -16.13
N LYS A 288 5.86 15.44 -15.36
CA LYS A 288 6.62 14.36 -15.97
C LYS A 288 5.59 13.40 -16.57
N ARG A 289 5.53 13.39 -17.90
CA ARG A 289 4.36 12.91 -18.65
C ARG A 289 4.29 11.39 -18.57
N GLY A 290 3.10 10.86 -18.29
CA GLY A 290 2.81 9.44 -18.38
C GLY A 290 2.86 8.92 -19.82
N CYS A 291 2.51 7.64 -20.02
CA CYS A 291 2.49 7.01 -21.34
C CYS A 291 1.64 7.84 -22.34
N CYS A 292 2.00 7.81 -23.64
CA CYS A 292 1.27 8.64 -24.61
C CYS A 292 -0.24 8.29 -24.61
N MET A 293 -0.67 7.06 -24.23
CA MET A 293 -2.10 6.68 -24.16
C MET A 293 -2.97 7.52 -23.21
N GLU A 294 -2.40 8.12 -22.18
CA GLU A 294 -3.15 8.94 -21.20
C GLU A 294 -3.08 10.45 -21.50
N CYS A 295 -2.44 10.84 -22.60
CA CYS A 295 -2.06 12.23 -22.85
C CYS A 295 -3.09 12.96 -23.73
N GLU A 296 -4.16 13.53 -23.19
CA GLU A 296 -5.16 14.29 -23.98
C GLU A 296 -4.68 15.68 -24.49
N LEU A 297 -3.38 15.87 -24.74
CA LEU A 297 -2.87 17.15 -25.23
C LEU A 297 -3.20 17.36 -26.73
N PRO A 298 -3.61 18.56 -27.17
CA PRO A 298 -3.80 18.83 -28.60
C PRO A 298 -2.49 18.69 -29.40
N GLY A 299 -2.59 18.22 -30.65
CA GLY A 299 -1.45 18.15 -31.59
C GLY A 299 -0.88 16.75 -31.88
N TRP A 300 -1.55 15.67 -31.46
CA TRP A 300 -1.14 14.31 -31.79
C TRP A 300 -0.90 14.10 -33.28
N ARG A 301 0.16 13.36 -33.59
CA ARG A 301 0.46 12.91 -34.95
C ARG A 301 0.10 11.44 -35.07
N SER A 302 -0.40 11.03 -36.23
CA SER A 302 -0.49 9.62 -36.55
C SER A 302 0.92 9.05 -36.63
N CYS A 303 1.13 7.88 -36.05
CA CYS A 303 2.39 7.16 -36.26
C CYS A 303 2.46 6.71 -37.72
N ASN A 304 3.46 7.18 -38.46
CA ASN A 304 3.66 6.71 -39.84
C ASN A 304 4.29 5.31 -39.90
N SER A 305 4.78 4.77 -38.77
CA SER A 305 5.20 3.38 -38.69
C SER A 305 3.97 2.48 -38.69
N THR A 306 3.91 1.51 -39.60
CA THR A 306 2.89 0.46 -39.59
C THR A 306 3.04 -0.49 -38.39
N LEU A 307 4.20 -0.44 -37.72
CA LEU A 307 4.61 -1.31 -36.62
C LEU A 307 4.45 -0.63 -35.26
N CYS A 308 3.79 0.54 -35.24
CA CYS A 308 3.56 1.30 -34.03
C CYS A 308 2.58 0.59 -33.11
N TRP A 309 2.95 0.43 -31.84
CA TRP A 309 2.02 -0.10 -30.85
C TRP A 309 0.78 0.79 -30.66
N SER A 310 0.93 2.12 -30.75
CA SER A 310 -0.17 3.08 -30.77
C SER A 310 -0.31 3.75 -32.14
N LYS A 311 -1.54 3.84 -32.66
CA LYS A 311 -1.82 4.54 -33.95
C LYS A 311 -1.51 6.04 -33.89
N THR A 312 -1.43 6.60 -32.69
CA THR A 312 -1.19 8.02 -32.43
C THR A 312 0.04 8.18 -31.52
N ILE A 313 0.87 9.17 -31.83
CA ILE A 313 2.10 9.55 -31.11
C ILE A 313 1.93 11.01 -30.68
N CYS A 314 2.22 11.33 -29.41
CA CYS A 314 2.19 12.72 -28.96
C CYS A 314 3.38 13.50 -29.58
N PRO A 315 3.30 14.84 -29.76
CA PRO A 315 4.35 15.64 -30.40
C PRO A 315 5.77 15.43 -29.85
N GLU A 316 5.89 15.07 -28.56
CA GLU A 316 7.18 14.84 -27.89
C GLU A 316 7.65 13.37 -27.99
N CYS A 317 6.74 12.44 -28.31
CA CYS A 317 7.06 11.05 -28.62
C CYS A 317 7.64 10.91 -30.07
N ALA A 318 7.86 12.03 -30.80
CA ALA A 318 8.33 12.05 -32.19
C ALA A 318 9.86 12.09 -32.37
N SER A 319 10.63 12.33 -31.29
CA SER A 319 12.09 12.50 -31.33
C SER A 319 12.90 11.23 -31.08
N GLY A 320 12.25 10.10 -30.77
CA GLY A 320 12.94 8.85 -30.44
C GLY A 320 11.98 7.74 -30.05
N GLY A 321 12.45 6.50 -30.09
CA GLY A 321 11.73 5.33 -29.62
C GLY A 321 12.52 4.06 -29.78
N VAL A 322 12.03 3.02 -29.13
CA VAL A 322 12.60 1.69 -29.15
C VAL A 322 11.82 0.79 -30.11
N ALA A 323 12.54 0.12 -31.00
CA ALA A 323 12.02 -0.99 -31.79
C ALA A 323 12.36 -2.31 -31.08
N CYS A 324 11.42 -3.24 -31.06
CA CYS A 324 11.72 -4.62 -30.71
C CYS A 324 12.76 -5.19 -31.68
N LEU A 325 13.59 -6.14 -31.22
CA LEU A 325 14.52 -6.86 -32.08
C LEU A 325 13.86 -7.55 -33.28
N CYS A 326 12.62 -8.05 -33.15
CA CYS A 326 11.87 -8.61 -34.28
C CYS A 326 11.36 -7.54 -35.26
N GLN A 327 11.53 -6.26 -34.94
CA GLN A 327 11.12 -5.08 -35.72
C GLN A 327 9.60 -4.91 -35.88
N GLU A 328 8.78 -5.89 -35.50
CA GLU A 328 7.31 -5.87 -35.63
C GLU A 328 6.61 -4.84 -34.73
N VAL A 329 7.29 -4.37 -33.67
CA VAL A 329 6.71 -3.43 -32.71
C VAL A 329 7.69 -2.31 -32.44
N TRP A 330 7.20 -1.08 -32.53
CA TRP A 330 7.87 0.13 -32.12
C TRP A 330 7.04 0.85 -31.05
N ALA A 331 7.73 1.35 -30.02
CA ALA A 331 7.16 2.18 -28.97
C ALA A 331 8.08 3.38 -28.74
N CYS A 332 7.54 4.57 -28.50
CA CYS A 332 8.37 5.68 -28.07
C CYS A 332 8.98 5.40 -26.69
N ASP A 333 10.04 6.13 -26.33
CA ASP A 333 10.77 5.90 -25.07
C ASP A 333 9.85 6.02 -23.85
N LEU A 334 8.94 7.02 -23.84
CA LEU A 334 7.97 7.20 -22.77
C LEU A 334 6.97 6.03 -22.68
N CYS A 335 6.47 5.50 -23.79
CA CYS A 335 5.57 4.34 -23.74
C CYS A 335 6.32 3.08 -23.29
N ALA A 336 7.57 2.93 -23.72
CA ALA A 336 8.40 1.80 -23.31
C ALA A 336 8.76 1.84 -21.81
N GLU A 337 8.87 3.03 -21.22
CA GLU A 337 9.18 3.20 -19.79
C GLU A 337 7.93 3.05 -18.90
N TYR A 338 6.81 3.68 -19.28
CA TYR A 338 5.63 3.77 -18.41
C TYR A 338 4.59 2.67 -18.62
N SER A 339 4.65 1.91 -19.72
CA SER A 339 3.71 0.84 -19.99
C SER A 339 4.42 -0.51 -19.96
N PRO A 340 4.53 -1.15 -18.78
CA PRO A 340 5.23 -2.43 -18.62
C PRO A 340 4.64 -3.58 -19.46
N GLY A 341 3.49 -3.35 -20.12
CA GLY A 341 2.89 -4.30 -21.06
C GLY A 341 3.28 -4.14 -22.53
N VAL A 342 4.05 -3.11 -22.90
CA VAL A 342 4.37 -2.82 -24.31
C VAL A 342 5.72 -3.40 -24.70
N VAL A 343 6.72 -3.20 -23.84
CA VAL A 343 8.10 -3.62 -24.07
C VAL A 343 8.61 -4.37 -22.84
N ILE A 344 9.17 -5.55 -23.06
CA ILE A 344 9.95 -6.32 -22.11
C ILE A 344 11.42 -5.93 -22.33
N ARG A 345 12.17 -5.62 -21.28
CA ARG A 345 13.61 -5.32 -21.36
C ARG A 345 14.43 -6.47 -20.79
N CYS A 346 15.50 -6.86 -21.48
CA CYS A 346 16.45 -7.85 -20.93
C CYS A 346 17.17 -7.24 -19.72
N PRO A 347 17.18 -7.90 -18.55
CA PRO A 347 17.78 -7.32 -17.34
C PRO A 347 19.30 -7.18 -17.41
N ARG A 348 19.98 -7.86 -18.35
CA ARG A 348 21.44 -7.77 -18.56
C ARG A 348 21.85 -6.71 -19.56
N CYS A 349 21.26 -6.70 -20.76
CA CYS A 349 21.67 -5.80 -21.84
C CYS A 349 20.72 -4.62 -22.09
N ASP A 350 19.62 -4.53 -21.33
CA ASP A 350 18.56 -3.51 -21.44
C ASP A 350 17.92 -3.42 -22.84
N ARG A 351 18.13 -4.43 -23.69
CA ARG A 351 17.56 -4.46 -25.04
C ARG A 351 16.04 -4.63 -24.97
N PRO A 352 15.26 -3.86 -25.75
CA PRO A 352 13.80 -3.90 -25.76
C PRO A 352 13.24 -5.00 -26.67
N PHE A 353 12.17 -5.65 -26.21
CA PHE A 353 11.45 -6.72 -26.91
C PHE A 353 9.95 -6.53 -26.76
N CYS A 354 9.16 -6.86 -27.77
CA CYS A 354 7.70 -6.90 -27.62
C CYS A 354 7.27 -8.20 -26.93
N ARG A 355 6.06 -8.22 -26.36
CA ARG A 355 5.53 -9.41 -25.66
C ARG A 355 5.38 -10.66 -26.54
N SER A 356 5.22 -10.47 -27.84
CA SER A 356 5.13 -11.58 -28.80
C SER A 356 6.51 -12.02 -29.31
N CYS A 357 7.60 -11.38 -28.88
CA CYS A 357 8.94 -11.71 -29.33
C CYS A 357 9.41 -13.00 -28.68
N SER A 358 9.72 -14.02 -29.48
CA SER A 358 10.20 -15.31 -28.99
C SER A 358 11.64 -15.28 -28.41
N TYR A 359 12.30 -14.12 -28.48
CA TYR A 359 13.71 -13.96 -28.10
C TYR A 359 13.92 -13.67 -26.60
N ILE A 360 12.82 -13.46 -25.87
CA ILE A 360 12.80 -13.25 -24.43
C ILE A 360 11.49 -13.80 -23.86
N ASP A 361 11.55 -14.37 -22.67
CA ASP A 361 10.37 -14.83 -21.94
C ASP A 361 10.03 -13.86 -20.79
N GLU A 362 8.74 -13.67 -20.50
CA GLU A 362 8.23 -12.90 -19.34
C GLU A 362 7.29 -13.78 -18.53
N CYS A 363 7.36 -13.68 -17.19
CA CYS A 363 6.40 -14.36 -16.33
C CYS A 363 5.02 -13.71 -16.42
N GLN A 364 4.03 -14.52 -16.77
CA GLN A 364 2.64 -14.05 -16.90
C GLN A 364 2.08 -13.43 -15.60
N ASP A 365 2.59 -13.85 -14.43
CA ASP A 365 2.09 -13.41 -13.12
C ASP A 365 2.84 -12.21 -12.55
N CYS A 366 4.16 -12.31 -12.45
CA CYS A 366 4.96 -11.26 -11.81
C CYS A 366 5.62 -10.29 -12.81
N HIS A 367 5.42 -10.50 -14.12
CA HIS A 367 6.00 -9.68 -15.19
C HIS A 367 7.52 -9.54 -15.13
N ARG A 368 8.21 -10.45 -14.44
CA ARG A 368 9.67 -10.50 -14.46
C ARG A 368 10.15 -11.14 -15.76
N ALA A 369 11.04 -10.45 -16.45
CA ALA A 369 11.67 -10.91 -17.68
C ALA A 369 12.81 -11.90 -17.40
N HIS A 370 13.01 -12.85 -18.32
CA HIS A 370 14.24 -13.62 -18.43
C HIS A 370 15.36 -12.79 -19.08
N LEU A 371 16.57 -13.33 -19.10
CA LEU A 371 17.57 -12.92 -20.09
C LEU A 371 17.08 -13.20 -21.51
N CYS A 372 17.40 -12.30 -22.44
CA CYS A 372 17.26 -12.60 -23.86
C CYS A 372 18.22 -13.73 -24.27
N TYR A 373 17.94 -14.41 -25.38
CA TYR A 373 18.70 -15.60 -25.77
C TYR A 373 20.21 -15.34 -25.89
N ASP A 374 20.64 -14.24 -26.51
CA ASP A 374 22.06 -13.86 -26.58
C ASP A 374 22.71 -13.78 -25.17
N CYS A 375 22.02 -13.17 -24.20
CA CYS A 375 22.54 -13.00 -22.85
C CYS A 375 22.47 -14.28 -22.01
N ALA A 376 21.51 -15.16 -22.30
CA ALA A 376 21.36 -16.45 -21.63
C ALA A 376 22.45 -17.44 -22.11
N GLU A 377 22.78 -17.42 -23.41
CA GLU A 377 23.90 -18.20 -23.96
C GLU A 377 25.25 -17.75 -23.38
N GLU A 378 25.45 -16.44 -23.16
CA GLU A 378 26.68 -15.92 -22.53
C GLU A 378 26.77 -16.20 -21.01
N GLU A 379 25.68 -16.57 -20.33
CA GLU A 379 25.67 -16.81 -18.88
C GLU A 379 26.16 -18.22 -18.52
N SER A 380 26.08 -19.19 -19.44
CA SER A 380 26.51 -20.58 -19.18
C SER A 380 28.01 -20.74 -18.95
N ASP A 381 28.79 -19.72 -19.31
CA ASP A 381 30.26 -19.82 -19.40
C ASP A 381 30.98 -19.08 -18.26
N VAL A 382 30.25 -18.37 -17.38
CA VAL A 382 30.84 -17.54 -16.33
C VAL A 382 30.43 -18.05 -14.95
N ASP A 383 31.29 -18.90 -14.38
CA ASP A 383 31.22 -19.32 -12.99
C ASP A 383 31.62 -18.14 -12.08
N ASP A 384 30.85 -17.92 -11.02
CA ASP A 384 31.15 -17.03 -9.89
C ASP A 384 31.07 -15.50 -10.08
N GLY A 385 29.90 -14.93 -9.76
CA GLY A 385 29.82 -13.53 -9.34
C GLY A 385 28.41 -12.97 -9.18
N VAL A 386 27.81 -13.12 -7.98
CA VAL A 386 26.61 -12.39 -7.51
C VAL A 386 25.54 -12.21 -8.60
N MET A 387 25.00 -13.32 -9.11
CA MET A 387 23.90 -13.24 -10.05
C MET A 387 22.65 -12.71 -9.35
N MET A 388 22.00 -11.71 -9.94
CA MET A 388 20.62 -11.40 -9.58
C MET A 388 19.80 -12.69 -9.76
N GLU A 389 18.99 -13.07 -8.77
CA GLU A 389 18.09 -14.22 -8.90
C GLU A 389 17.10 -13.98 -10.05
N LEU A 390 17.47 -14.46 -11.23
CA LEU A 390 16.63 -14.43 -12.43
C LEU A 390 15.46 -15.41 -12.24
N PRO A 391 14.27 -15.08 -12.75
CA PRO A 391 13.11 -15.95 -12.64
C PRO A 391 13.35 -17.24 -13.44
N LYS A 392 13.31 -18.41 -12.78
CA LYS A 392 13.38 -19.70 -13.47
C LYS A 392 11.99 -20.09 -13.98
N PHE A 393 11.83 -20.17 -15.30
CA PHE A 393 10.57 -20.60 -15.92
C PHE A 393 10.40 -22.12 -15.82
N VAL A 394 9.54 -22.57 -14.91
CA VAL A 394 9.35 -24.00 -14.61
C VAL A 394 8.09 -24.60 -15.20
N ALA A 395 7.18 -23.77 -15.72
CA ALA A 395 5.92 -24.23 -16.29
C ALA A 395 5.45 -23.30 -17.41
N SER A 396 4.63 -23.86 -18.31
CA SER A 396 3.82 -23.09 -19.28
C SER A 396 2.35 -23.34 -18.97
N CYS A 397 1.50 -22.32 -19.15
CA CYS A 397 0.06 -22.45 -19.01
C CYS A 397 -0.48 -23.44 -20.05
N GLY A 398 -1.20 -24.48 -19.63
CA GLY A 398 -1.75 -25.50 -20.55
C GLY A 398 -2.70 -24.93 -21.60
N ARG A 399 -3.29 -23.76 -21.35
CA ARG A 399 -4.20 -23.07 -22.27
C ARG A 399 -3.51 -22.05 -23.17
N CYS A 400 -2.92 -20.99 -22.59
CA CYS A 400 -2.33 -19.92 -23.39
C CYS A 400 -0.83 -20.08 -23.66
N GLN A 401 -0.21 -21.17 -23.20
CA GLN A 401 1.23 -21.43 -23.29
C GLN A 401 2.15 -20.39 -22.64
N ALA A 402 1.59 -19.38 -21.95
CA ALA A 402 2.37 -18.35 -21.26
C ALA A 402 3.25 -18.96 -20.17
N LYS A 403 4.49 -18.46 -20.06
CA LYS A 403 5.49 -18.96 -19.11
C LYS A 403 5.21 -18.47 -17.70
N VAL A 404 5.45 -19.33 -16.70
CA VAL A 404 5.29 -19.00 -15.27
C VAL A 404 6.57 -19.39 -14.53
N CYS A 405 7.10 -18.45 -13.74
CA CYS A 405 8.32 -18.69 -12.95
C CYS A 405 8.05 -19.53 -11.71
N ASP A 406 9.09 -20.17 -11.18
CA ASP A 406 9.13 -20.97 -9.96
C ASP A 406 8.47 -20.30 -8.74
N ARG A 407 8.75 -19.01 -8.54
CA ARG A 407 8.14 -18.21 -7.47
C ARG A 407 6.62 -18.15 -7.65
N CYS A 408 6.14 -17.77 -8.82
CA CYS A 408 4.71 -17.65 -9.09
C CYS A 408 4.02 -19.01 -9.07
N VAL A 409 4.66 -20.07 -9.56
CA VAL A 409 4.11 -21.44 -9.47
C VAL A 409 3.86 -21.84 -8.02
N SER A 410 4.77 -21.50 -7.10
CA SER A 410 4.62 -21.86 -5.68
C SER A 410 3.47 -21.13 -4.97
N HIS A 411 3.08 -19.95 -5.48
CA HIS A 411 2.02 -19.11 -4.88
C HIS A 411 0.67 -19.24 -5.60
N SER A 412 0.68 -19.61 -6.88
CA SER A 412 -0.47 -19.47 -7.80
C SER A 412 -0.87 -20.78 -8.49
N ALA A 413 -0.41 -21.95 -8.06
CA ALA A 413 -0.64 -23.22 -8.77
C ALA A 413 -2.14 -23.62 -8.82
N PHE A 414 -2.87 -23.05 -9.77
CA PHE A 414 -4.18 -23.53 -10.18
C PHE A 414 -3.97 -24.64 -11.20
N SER A 415 -4.47 -25.82 -10.88
CA SER A 415 -4.51 -26.95 -11.81
C SER A 415 -5.91 -27.05 -12.40
N CYS A 416 -6.01 -27.30 -13.70
CA CYS A 416 -7.27 -27.58 -14.35
C CYS A 416 -7.93 -28.79 -13.68
N ALA A 417 -9.19 -28.66 -13.29
CA ALA A 417 -9.90 -29.70 -12.54
C ALA A 417 -10.01 -31.03 -13.30
N GLY A 418 -10.04 -31.02 -14.63
CA GLY A 418 -10.15 -32.24 -15.43
C GLY A 418 -8.81 -32.87 -15.81
N CYS A 419 -7.84 -32.08 -16.27
CA CYS A 419 -6.58 -32.60 -16.83
C CYS A 419 -5.36 -32.44 -15.90
N SER A 420 -5.53 -31.80 -14.74
CA SER A 420 -4.44 -31.36 -13.83
C SER A 420 -3.37 -30.47 -14.47
N GLN A 421 -3.56 -30.01 -15.71
CA GLN A 421 -2.64 -29.06 -16.34
C GLN A 421 -2.64 -27.74 -15.58
N ARG A 422 -1.47 -27.11 -15.47
CA ARG A 422 -1.34 -25.83 -14.79
C ARG A 422 -1.93 -24.71 -15.63
N LEU A 423 -2.72 -23.84 -15.00
CA LEU A 423 -3.31 -22.67 -15.63
C LEU A 423 -2.74 -21.40 -14.99
N CYS A 424 -2.41 -20.41 -15.82
CA CYS A 424 -2.12 -19.07 -15.29
C CYS A 424 -3.40 -18.47 -14.69
N PRO A 425 -3.30 -17.49 -13.77
CA PRO A 425 -4.43 -16.79 -13.17
C PRO A 425 -5.40 -16.20 -14.20
N SER A 426 -4.90 -15.70 -15.34
CA SER A 426 -5.74 -15.20 -16.44
C SER A 426 -6.57 -16.30 -17.11
N CYS A 427 -6.13 -17.56 -17.04
CA CYS A 427 -6.85 -18.73 -17.56
C CYS A 427 -7.61 -19.51 -16.47
N ARG A 428 -7.59 -19.05 -15.21
CA ARG A 428 -8.18 -19.75 -14.06
C ARG A 428 -9.66 -20.07 -14.23
N THR A 429 -10.42 -19.19 -14.86
CA THR A 429 -11.89 -19.31 -14.99
C THR A 429 -12.33 -20.24 -16.11
N SER A 430 -11.40 -20.91 -16.80
CA SER A 430 -11.69 -21.76 -17.94
C SER A 430 -11.11 -23.15 -17.78
N LEU A 431 -11.82 -24.16 -18.29
CA LEU A 431 -11.25 -25.50 -18.55
C LEU A 431 -10.04 -25.37 -19.50
N CYS A 432 -9.03 -26.24 -19.31
CA CYS A 432 -7.96 -26.43 -20.29
C CYS A 432 -8.58 -26.83 -21.63
N ASP A 433 -7.94 -26.51 -22.76
CA ASP A 433 -8.55 -26.75 -24.07
C ASP A 433 -8.81 -28.26 -24.30
N ASP A 434 -7.97 -29.14 -23.73
CA ASP A 434 -8.18 -30.60 -23.73
C ASP A 434 -9.46 -31.01 -22.97
N CYS A 435 -9.74 -30.39 -21.82
CA CYS A 435 -10.96 -30.66 -21.06
C CYS A 435 -12.22 -30.08 -21.71
N LYS A 436 -12.11 -28.98 -22.46
CA LYS A 436 -13.24 -28.44 -23.22
C LYS A 436 -13.68 -29.38 -24.33
N GLN A 437 -12.72 -29.99 -25.02
CA GLN A 437 -13.01 -30.96 -26.08
C GLN A 437 -13.72 -32.20 -25.55
N TRP A 438 -13.35 -32.67 -24.35
CA TRP A 438 -14.04 -33.78 -23.68
C TRP A 438 -15.46 -33.45 -23.23
N SER A 439 -15.70 -32.25 -22.66
CA SER A 439 -17.06 -31.88 -22.23
C SER A 439 -18.07 -31.74 -23.37
N GLY A 440 -17.61 -31.55 -24.62
CA GLY A 440 -18.48 -31.38 -25.78
C GLY A 440 -18.79 -32.66 -26.55
N SER A 441 -18.16 -33.80 -26.21
CA SER A 441 -18.31 -35.04 -27.00
C SER A 441 -19.44 -35.97 -26.53
N ASP A 442 -20.01 -35.74 -25.34
CA ASP A 442 -21.00 -36.64 -24.74
C ASP A 442 -22.48 -36.28 -25.04
N GLU A 443 -22.78 -35.15 -25.70
CA GLU A 443 -24.17 -34.71 -25.95
C GLU A 443 -24.78 -35.16 -27.31
N GLU A 444 -24.03 -35.78 -28.23
CA GLU A 444 -24.54 -36.13 -29.58
C GLU A 444 -24.99 -37.59 -29.79
N SER A 445 -25.04 -38.46 -28.75
CA SER A 445 -25.37 -39.90 -28.92
C SER A 445 -26.71 -40.36 -28.33
N GLY A 446 -27.71 -39.47 -28.24
CA GLY A 446 -28.99 -39.74 -27.59
C GLY A 446 -30.27 -39.44 -28.38
N THR A 447 -30.33 -39.72 -29.69
CA THR A 447 -31.64 -39.78 -30.41
C THR A 447 -31.73 -41.01 -31.30
N GLY A 448 -32.23 -42.09 -30.72
CA GLY A 448 -32.70 -43.27 -31.43
C GLY A 448 -33.18 -44.28 -30.40
N GLY A 449 -34.39 -44.78 -30.40
CA GLY A 449 -35.58 -44.54 -31.20
C GLY A 449 -36.63 -45.44 -30.55
N ASP A 450 -37.85 -44.94 -30.35
CA ASP A 450 -38.94 -45.80 -29.86
C ASP A 450 -40.00 -45.90 -30.96
N THR A 451 -39.82 -46.96 -31.74
CA THR A 451 -40.79 -47.48 -32.71
C THR A 451 -41.95 -48.11 -31.96
N GLY A 452 -43.16 -47.74 -32.35
CA GLY A 452 -44.40 -48.28 -31.81
C GLY A 452 -44.52 -49.80 -31.95
N ALA A 453 -45.32 -50.35 -31.04
CA ALA A 453 -45.99 -51.63 -31.21
C ALA A 453 -47.42 -51.46 -30.70
N ASP A 454 -48.36 -51.62 -31.63
CA ASP A 454 -49.77 -51.91 -31.39
C ASP A 454 -49.92 -53.10 -30.43
N LEU A 455 -50.90 -53.03 -29.52
CA LEU A 455 -51.55 -54.19 -28.93
C LEU A 455 -53.00 -53.83 -28.56
N ASP A 456 -53.92 -54.59 -29.16
CA ASP A 456 -55.37 -54.63 -28.95
C ASP A 456 -55.77 -54.73 -27.47
N VAL A 457 -56.78 -53.93 -27.05
CA VAL A 457 -58.14 -54.33 -26.60
C VAL A 457 -59.05 -53.10 -26.63
#